data_AF-A0A8R2GDD5-F1
#
_entry.id   AF-A0A8R2GDD5-F1
#
_cell.length_a   1.000
_cell.length_b   1.000
_cell.length_c   1.000
_cell.angle_alpha   90.00
_cell.angle_beta   90.00
_cell.angle_gamma   90.00
#
_symmetry.space_group_name_H-M   'P 1'
#
loop_
_entity.id
_entity.type
_entity.pdbx_description
1 polymer ?
#
loop_
_entity_poly.entity_id
_entity_poly.type
_entity_poly.pdbx_seq_one_letter_code
_entity_poly.pdbx_strand_id
1 'polypeptide(L)' 'MSRIYRVLVTSADKFVPSKLRPLWEHEAGPKTIFFWAPAFKWGLVIAGLGDLNRPVETLSIPQSASLAATGIIWSRR' A
#
# COMPACT_ATOMS: atom_id res chain seq x y z
N MET A 1 -16.82 -13.42 -8.15
CA MET A 1 -15.38 -13.12 -8.30
C MET A 1 -15.01 -13.19 -9.77
N SER A 2 -14.27 -12.20 -10.28
CA SER A 2 -13.90 -12.15 -11.70
C SER A 2 -13.02 -13.35 -12.09
N ARG A 3 -13.12 -13.80 -13.35
CA ARG A 3 -12.31 -14.92 -13.86
C ARG A 3 -10.82 -14.63 -13.77
N ILE A 4 -10.44 -13.35 -13.97
CA ILE A 4 -9.07 -12.85 -13.88
C ILE A 4 -8.53 -12.99 -12.46
N TYR A 5 -9.31 -12.56 -11.45
CA TYR A 5 -8.91 -12.67 -10.04
C TYR A 5 -8.61 -14.13 -9.67
N ARG A 6 -9.48 -15.05 -10.08
CA ARG A 6 -9.33 -16.48 -9.77
C ARG A 6 -8.04 -17.05 -10.36
N VAL A 7 -7.74 -16.74 -11.61
CA VAL A 7 -6.51 -17.20 -12.30
C VAL A 7 -5.25 -16.65 -11.63
N LEU A 8 -5.26 -15.38 -11.25
CA LEU A 8 -4.12 -14.74 -10.58
C LEU A 8 -3.86 -15.36 -9.21
N VAL A 9 -4.90 -15.51 -8.38
CA VAL A 9 -4.77 -16.08 -7.04
C VAL A 9 -4.33 -17.54 -7.09
N THR A 10 -4.95 -18.37 -7.94
CA THR A 10 -4.56 -19.80 -8.05
C THR A 10 -3.14 -20.00 -8.57
N SER A 11 -2.64 -19.07 -9.38
CA SER A 11 -1.23 -19.09 -9.82
C SER A 11 -0.29 -18.71 -8.68
N ALA A 12 -0.64 -17.69 -7.89
CA ALA A 12 0.13 -17.25 -6.73
C ALA A 12 0.13 -18.28 -5.58
N ASP A 13 -0.99 -18.98 -5.35
CA ASP A 13 -1.14 -20.01 -4.29
C ASP A 13 -0.03 -21.06 -4.33
N LYS A 14 0.46 -21.42 -5.53
CA LYS A 14 1.52 -22.41 -5.73
C LYS A 14 2.88 -21.96 -5.19
N PHE A 15 3.08 -20.64 -5.08
CA PHE A 15 4.32 -20.04 -4.62
C PHE A 15 4.29 -19.63 -3.14
N VAL A 16 3.15 -19.79 -2.45
CA VAL A 16 3.01 -19.40 -1.04
C VAL A 16 3.58 -20.50 -0.12
N PRO A 17 4.62 -20.21 0.68
CA PRO A 17 5.16 -21.15 1.65
C PRO A 17 4.14 -21.50 2.74
N SER A 18 4.21 -22.72 3.28
CA SER A 18 3.25 -23.21 4.29
C SER A 18 3.13 -22.32 5.53
N LYS A 19 4.21 -21.64 5.93
CA LYS A 19 4.23 -20.71 7.06
C LYS A 19 3.47 -19.39 6.80
N LEU A 20 3.33 -18.98 5.55
CA LEU A 20 2.62 -17.75 5.15
C LEU A 20 1.15 -18.01 4.76
N ARG A 21 0.72 -19.28 4.70
CA ARG A 21 -0.68 -19.65 4.45
C ARG A 21 -1.69 -18.99 5.40
N PRO A 22 -1.45 -18.89 6.72
CA PRO A 22 -2.40 -18.22 7.62
C PRO A 22 -2.63 -16.76 7.26
N LEU A 23 -1.59 -16.05 6.81
CA LEU A 23 -1.70 -14.66 6.36
C LEU A 23 -2.38 -14.55 4.99
N TRP A 24 -2.07 -15.49 4.09
CA TRP A 24 -2.59 -15.52 2.73
C TRP A 24 -4.10 -15.83 2.66
N GLU A 25 -4.60 -16.71 3.53
CA GLU A 25 -6.02 -17.07 3.62
C GLU A 25 -6.84 -16.16 4.55
N HIS A 26 -6.20 -15.22 5.24
CA HIS A 26 -6.90 -14.29 6.14
C HIS A 26 -7.92 -13.43 5.38
N GLU A 27 -9.08 -13.14 5.98
CA GLU A 27 -10.15 -12.35 5.34
C GLU A 27 -9.68 -10.93 4.97
N ALA A 28 -8.84 -10.33 5.82
CA ALA A 28 -8.13 -9.07 5.55
C ALA A 28 -6.69 -9.28 5.04
N GLY A 29 -6.41 -10.41 4.38
CA GLY A 29 -5.09 -10.78 3.89
C GLY A 29 -4.73 -10.17 2.52
N PRO A 30 -3.55 -10.51 1.95
CA PRO A 30 -3.04 -9.95 0.69
C PRO A 30 -3.94 -10.16 -0.54
N LYS A 31 -4.95 -11.03 -0.43
CA LYS A 31 -5.97 -11.25 -1.46
C LYS A 31 -7.02 -10.12 -1.53
N THR A 32 -7.07 -9.22 -0.55
CA THR A 32 -8.14 -8.22 -0.40
C THR A 32 -7.62 -6.79 -0.27
N ILE A 33 -8.50 -5.82 -0.55
CA ILE A 33 -8.19 -4.39 -0.48
C ILE A 33 -7.89 -3.93 0.96
N PHE A 34 -8.39 -4.64 1.97
CA PHE A 34 -8.18 -4.32 3.38
C PHE A 34 -6.71 -4.44 3.79
N PHE A 35 -5.94 -5.30 3.12
CA PHE A 35 -4.49 -5.38 3.32
C PHE A 35 -3.76 -4.26 2.57
N TRP A 36 -4.08 -4.08 1.29
CA TRP A 36 -3.32 -3.19 0.40
C TRP A 36 -3.60 -1.71 0.63
N ALA A 37 -4.82 -1.31 0.95
CA ALA A 37 -5.15 0.11 1.15
C ALA A 37 -4.35 0.74 2.31
N PRO A 38 -4.27 0.13 3.51
CA PRO A 38 -3.37 0.59 4.56
C PRO A 38 -1.89 0.48 4.15
N ALA A 39 -1.48 -0.61 3.49
CA ALA A 39 -0.09 -0.81 3.07
C ALA A 39 0.41 0.31 2.14
N PHE A 40 -0.39 0.70 1.14
CA PHE A 40 -0.05 1.81 0.24
C PHE A 40 -0.04 3.15 0.95
N LYS A 41 -0.99 3.39 1.86
CA LYS A 41 -1.00 4.63 2.66
C LYS A 41 0.30 4.78 3.44
N TRP A 42 0.74 3.75 4.15
CA TRP A 42 2.01 3.77 4.88
C TRP A 42 3.23 3.78 3.95
N GLY A 43 3.16 3.09 2.81
CA GLY A 43 4.22 3.12 1.79
C GLY A 43 4.48 4.52 1.25
N LEU A 44 3.44 5.34 1.04
CA LEU A 44 3.59 6.74 0.65
C LEU A 44 4.27 7.58 1.73
N VAL A 45 3.95 7.33 3.01
CA VAL A 45 4.61 8.01 4.14
C VAL A 45 6.10 7.67 4.18
N ILE A 46 6.46 6.39 4.04
CA ILE A 46 7.86 5.95 4.04
C ILE A 46 8.61 6.51 2.83
N ALA A 47 7.99 6.50 1.63
CA ALA A 47 8.59 7.11 0.44
C ALA A 47 8.86 8.60 0.65
N GLY A 48 7.93 9.32 1.29
CA GLY A 48 8.10 10.73 1.65
C GLY A 48 9.24 11.00 2.63
N LEU A 49 9.64 10.04 3.47
CA LEU A 49 10.85 10.19 4.31
C LEU A 49 12.12 10.22 3.47
N GLY A 50 12.15 9.49 2.35
CA GLY A 50 13.28 9.52 1.41
C GLY A 50 13.43 10.87 0.70
N ASP A 51 12.34 11.60 0.52
CA ASP A 51 12.34 12.92 -0.10
C ASP A 51 12.99 14.00 0.79
N LEU A 52 13.19 13.75 2.09
CA LEU A 52 13.89 14.67 3.00
C LEU A 52 15.38 14.88 2.64
N ASN A 53 16.00 13.88 2.01
CA ASN A 53 17.40 13.94 1.60
C ASN A 53 17.57 14.42 0.14
N ARG A 54 16.47 14.67 -0.58
CA ARG A 54 16.51 15.10 -1.98
C ARG A 54 16.59 16.62 -2.09
N PRO A 55 17.30 17.15 -3.11
CA PRO A 55 17.35 18.58 -3.37
C PRO A 55 15.95 19.11 -3.69
N VAL A 56 15.59 20.25 -3.09
CA VAL A 56 14.24 20.85 -3.15
C VAL A 56 13.74 21.12 -4.57
N GLU A 57 14.67 21.34 -5.51
CA GLU A 57 14.42 21.57 -6.93
C GLU A 57 13.83 20.34 -7.65
N THR A 58 14.07 19.14 -7.10
CA THR A 58 13.55 17.87 -7.62
C THR A 58 12.23 17.46 -6.96
N LEU A 59 11.79 18.20 -5.93
CA LEU A 59 10.58 17.89 -5.19
C LEU A 59 9.36 18.54 -5.85
N SER A 60 8.33 17.73 -6.08
CA SER A 60 7.05 18.24 -6.57
C SER A 60 6.29 18.95 -5.45
N ILE A 61 6.23 20.28 -5.55
CA ILE A 61 5.45 21.14 -4.65
C ILE A 61 3.97 20.72 -4.57
N PRO A 62 3.24 20.48 -5.68
CA PRO A 62 1.83 20.09 -5.58
C PRO A 62 1.63 18.71 -4.92
N GLN A 63 2.58 17.78 -5.08
CA GLN A 63 2.55 16.48 -4.41
C GLN A 63 2.80 16.62 -2.90
N SER A 64 3.78 17.44 -2.50
CA SER A 64 4.06 17.69 -1.09
C SER A 64 2.90 18.44 -0.41
N ALA A 65 2.29 19.40 -1.11
CA ALA A 65 1.13 20.14 -0.63
C ALA A 65 -0.11 19.25 -0.48
N SER A 66 -0.36 18.31 -1.41
CA SER A 66 -1.48 17.37 -1.29
C SER A 66 -1.29 16.40 -0.12
N LEU A 67 -0.07 15.91 0.09
CA LEU A 67 0.28 15.10 1.26
C LEU A 67 0.10 15.88 2.57
N ALA A 68 0.52 17.14 2.63
CA ALA A 68 0.31 18.00 3.80
C ALA A 68 -1.20 18.26 4.06
N ALA A 69 -1.96 18.62 3.02
CA ALA A 69 -3.38 18.89 3.12
C ALA A 69 -4.17 17.66 3.59
N THR A 70 -3.88 16.48 3.04
CA THR A 70 -4.48 15.23 3.52
C THR A 70 -4.08 14.96 4.98
N GLY A 71 -2.80 15.12 5.36
CA GLY A 71 -2.37 15.02 6.75
C GLY A 71 -3.16 15.94 7.70
N ILE A 72 -3.39 17.20 7.33
CA ILE A 72 -4.14 18.17 8.12
C ILE A 72 -5.63 17.80 8.26
N ILE A 73 -6.27 17.33 7.19
CA ILE A 73 -7.69 16.94 7.23
C ILE A 73 -7.90 15.72 8.16
N TRP A 74 -6.98 14.77 8.09
CA TRP A 74 -7.12 13.47 8.75
C TRP A 74 -6.44 13.40 10.14
N SER A 75 -5.74 14.45 10.59
CA SER A 75 -5.06 14.49 11.90
C SER A 75 -5.98 14.81 13.09
N ARG A 76 -7.22 15.25 12.83
CA ARG A 76 -8.24 15.59 13.86
C ARG A 76 -9.42 14.61 13.92
N ARG A 77 -9.40 13.55 13.13
CA ARG A 77 -10.41 12.48 13.12
C ARG A 77 -9.90 11.28 13.89
#